data_AF-A0A453MWD2-F1
#
_entry.id   AF-A0A453MWD2-F1
#
_cell.length_a   1.000
_cell.length_b   1.000
_cell.length_c   1.000
_cell.angle_alpha   90.00
_cell.angle_beta   90.00
_cell.angle_gamma   90.00
#
_symmetry.space_group_name_H-M   'P 1'
#
loop_
_entity.id
_entity.type
_entity.pdbx_description
1 polymer ?
#
loop_
_entity_poly.entity_id
_entity_poly.type
_entity_poly.pdbx_seq_one_letter_code
_entity_poly.pdbx_strand_id
1 'polypeptide(L)'
;DQFAASVPAVLFNLELDTLRSDLGLLGFPPKDLHYRFLSQFTPVFYIRQRDYSKTIAVTPYIVNYSGAVFRQYPGPWQVMLKQGDGSYACVAESASRFTLGQAKDELLRVLGLQEEVGSQLEFLRRGYKVCNLISLTG
;
A
#
# COMPACT_ATOMS: atom_id res chain seq x y z
N ASP A 1 -13.41 26.42 -20.41
CA ASP A 1 -14.49 26.25 -19.42
C ASP A 1 -14.04 25.38 -18.27
N GLN A 2 -14.21 25.85 -17.03
CA GLN A 2 -13.88 25.08 -15.83
C GLN A 2 -15.18 24.45 -15.31
N PHE A 3 -15.29 23.13 -15.47
CA PHE A 3 -16.43 22.37 -14.95
C PHE A 3 -16.49 22.52 -13.42
N ALA A 4 -17.67 22.88 -12.90
CA ALA A 4 -17.95 22.99 -11.47
C ALA A 4 -16.96 23.87 -10.67
N ALA A 5 -16.63 25.06 -11.18
CA ALA A 5 -15.65 25.98 -10.56
C ALA A 5 -15.93 26.36 -9.09
N SER A 6 -17.19 26.27 -8.63
CA SER A 6 -17.60 26.67 -7.28
C SER A 6 -18.11 25.51 -6.40
N VAL A 7 -18.19 24.28 -6.92
CA VAL A 7 -18.78 23.13 -6.21
C VAL A 7 -17.90 21.89 -6.35
N PRO A 8 -17.51 21.22 -5.25
CA PRO A 8 -16.75 19.97 -5.36
C PRO A 8 -17.61 18.88 -6.00
N ALA A 9 -17.17 18.37 -7.16
CA ALA A 9 -17.78 17.22 -7.81
C ALA A 9 -17.26 15.92 -7.19
N VAL A 10 -18.16 15.14 -6.58
CA VAL A 10 -17.85 13.81 -6.04
C VAL A 10 -18.36 12.76 -7.01
N LEU A 11 -17.48 11.86 -7.46
CA LEU A 11 -17.84 10.76 -8.35
C LEU A 11 -17.74 9.43 -7.59
N PHE A 12 -18.69 8.54 -7.83
CA PHE A 12 -18.76 7.23 -7.18
C PHE A 12 -18.48 6.11 -8.19
N ASN A 13 -17.76 5.09 -7.72
CA ASN A 13 -17.61 3.79 -8.40
C ASN A 13 -17.16 3.85 -9.88
N LEU A 14 -16.17 4.68 -10.18
CA LEU A 14 -15.69 4.87 -11.55
C LEU A 14 -14.67 3.82 -12.02
N GLU A 15 -14.26 2.88 -11.15
CA GLU A 15 -13.24 1.86 -11.44
C GLU A 15 -11.99 2.41 -12.16
N LEU A 16 -11.58 3.63 -11.81
CA LEU A 16 -10.56 4.38 -12.56
C LEU A 16 -9.19 3.66 -12.62
N ASP A 17 -8.86 2.83 -11.63
CA ASP A 17 -7.60 2.05 -11.65
C ASP A 17 -7.64 0.96 -12.74
N THR A 18 -8.83 0.38 -13.00
CA THR A 18 -9.09 -0.58 -14.08
C THR A 18 -9.04 0.13 -15.42
N LEU A 19 -9.86 1.18 -15.61
CA LEU A 19 -9.90 1.95 -16.86
C LEU A 19 -8.54 2.51 -17.25
N ARG A 20 -7.73 2.92 -16.27
CA ARG A 20 -6.36 3.37 -16.51
C ARG A 20 -5.49 2.28 -17.15
N SER A 21 -5.68 1.03 -16.76
CA SER A 21 -4.91 -0.10 -17.27
C SER A 21 -5.26 -0.43 -18.72
N ASP A 22 -6.50 -0.14 -19.14
CA ASP A 22 -6.98 -0.38 -20.51
C ASP A 22 -6.62 0.74 -21.51
N LEU A 23 -6.14 1.89 -21.03
CA LEU A 23 -5.74 3.00 -21.91
C LEU A 23 -4.60 2.59 -22.85
N GLY A 24 -4.82 2.81 -24.15
CA GLY A 24 -3.89 2.46 -25.22
C GLY A 24 -4.07 1.06 -25.81
N LEU A 25 -5.05 0.27 -25.35
CA LEU A 25 -5.49 -0.95 -26.03
C LEU A 25 -6.32 -0.61 -27.28
N LEU A 26 -6.45 -1.57 -28.21
CA LEU A 26 -7.28 -1.41 -29.41
C LEU A 26 -8.73 -1.14 -29.01
N GLY A 27 -9.27 0.01 -29.42
CA GLY A 27 -10.62 0.45 -29.04
C GLY A 27 -10.69 1.31 -27.79
N PHE A 28 -9.57 1.52 -27.08
CA PHE A 28 -9.50 2.39 -25.91
C PHE A 28 -8.78 3.72 -26.23
N PRO A 29 -9.08 4.80 -25.48
CA PRO A 29 -8.41 6.09 -25.66
C PRO A 29 -6.89 6.00 -25.45
N PRO A 30 -6.11 6.94 -26.02
CA PRO A 30 -4.65 6.97 -25.82
C PRO A 30 -4.28 7.23 -24.36
N LYS A 31 -3.10 6.75 -23.96
CA LYS A 31 -2.57 6.91 -22.59
C LYS A 31 -2.46 8.35 -22.11
N ASP A 32 -2.37 9.32 -23.02
CA ASP A 32 -2.36 10.75 -22.70
C ASP A 32 -3.62 11.21 -21.93
N LEU A 33 -4.77 10.55 -22.16
CA LEU A 33 -6.02 10.84 -21.45
C LEU A 33 -5.89 10.65 -19.94
N HIS A 34 -5.02 9.74 -19.48
CA HIS A 34 -4.72 9.57 -18.07
C HIS A 34 -4.20 10.86 -17.41
N TYR A 35 -3.24 11.52 -18.06
CA TYR A 35 -2.64 12.73 -17.52
C TYR A 35 -3.59 13.92 -17.61
N ARG A 36 -4.34 14.02 -18.71
CA ARG A 36 -5.26 15.14 -18.94
C ARG A 36 -6.50 15.10 -18.07
N PHE A 37 -7.05 13.92 -17.79
CA PHE A 37 -8.35 13.77 -17.12
C PHE A 37 -8.22 13.07 -15.77
N LEU A 38 -7.68 11.86 -15.73
CA LEU A 38 -7.66 11.04 -14.51
C LEU A 38 -6.83 11.63 -13.39
N SER A 39 -5.80 12.41 -13.72
CA SER A 39 -4.93 13.09 -12.74
C SER A 39 -5.60 14.28 -12.05
N GLN A 40 -6.75 14.77 -12.55
CA GLN A 40 -7.49 15.86 -11.92
C GLN A 40 -8.32 15.39 -10.71
N PHE A 41 -8.62 14.10 -10.65
CA PHE A 41 -9.47 13.54 -9.60
C PHE A 41 -8.62 12.96 -8.48
N THR A 42 -8.89 13.38 -7.24
CA THR A 42 -8.27 12.77 -6.06
C THR A 42 -9.28 11.81 -5.42
N PRO A 43 -8.95 10.53 -5.24
CA PRO A 43 -9.92 9.54 -4.77
C PRO A 43 -10.27 9.78 -3.30
N VAL A 44 -11.54 10.06 -2.99
CA VAL A 44 -12.03 10.31 -1.62
C VAL A 44 -11.78 9.10 -0.71
N PHE A 45 -12.04 7.90 -1.21
CA PHE A 45 -11.72 6.64 -0.55
C PHE A 45 -10.99 5.75 -1.54
N TYR A 46 -9.84 5.22 -1.13
CA TYR A 46 -9.03 4.32 -1.95
C TYR A 46 -8.49 3.20 -1.08
N ILE A 47 -8.68 1.96 -1.54
CA ILE A 47 -8.01 0.80 -0.95
C ILE A 47 -7.52 -0.10 -2.08
N ARG A 48 -6.24 -0.47 -2.02
CA ARG A 48 -5.66 -1.46 -2.92
C ARG A 48 -4.82 -2.44 -2.11
N GLN A 49 -5.35 -3.64 -1.92
CA GLN A 49 -4.65 -4.74 -1.27
C GLN A 49 -3.72 -5.43 -2.27
N ARG A 50 -2.56 -5.88 -1.77
CA ARG A 50 -1.57 -6.62 -2.53
C ARG A 50 -0.90 -7.65 -1.62
N ASP A 51 -0.84 -8.87 -2.12
CA ASP A 51 -0.10 -9.96 -1.50
C ASP A 51 1.27 -10.06 -2.16
N TYR A 52 2.30 -10.15 -1.34
CA TYR A 52 3.69 -10.27 -1.75
C TYR A 52 4.30 -11.52 -1.13
N SER A 53 5.28 -12.09 -1.84
CA SER A 53 6.15 -13.14 -1.32
C SER A 53 7.59 -12.71 -1.51
N LYS A 54 8.42 -12.93 -0.48
CA LYS A 54 9.87 -12.75 -0.58
C LYS A 54 10.55 -14.05 -0.15
N THR A 55 11.46 -14.52 -0.99
CA THR A 55 12.35 -15.63 -0.66
C THR A 55 13.49 -15.12 0.20
N ILE A 56 13.75 -15.79 1.33
CA ILE A 56 14.84 -15.50 2.26
C ILE A 56 15.80 -16.68 2.34
N ALA A 57 17.06 -16.42 2.67
CA ALA A 57 18.11 -17.44 2.74
C ALA A 57 18.00 -18.38 3.96
N VAL A 58 17.08 -18.10 4.89
CA VAL A 58 16.91 -18.81 6.15
C VAL A 58 15.47 -19.30 6.28
N THR A 59 15.25 -20.43 6.94
CA THR A 59 13.92 -20.97 7.20
C THR A 59 13.04 -19.96 7.95
N PRO A 60 11.77 -19.72 7.55
CA PRO A 60 11.07 -20.28 6.39
C PRO A 60 11.49 -19.57 5.10
N TYR A 61 12.06 -20.32 4.15
CA TYR A 61 12.65 -19.80 2.90
C TYR A 61 11.75 -18.86 2.09
N ILE A 62 10.44 -18.83 2.36
CA ILE A 62 9.48 -17.91 1.76
C ILE A 62 8.69 -17.25 2.87
N VAL A 63 8.70 -15.91 2.89
CA VAL A 63 7.86 -15.09 3.75
C VAL A 63 6.77 -14.46 2.88
N ASN A 64 5.52 -14.80 3.19
CA ASN A 64 4.35 -14.17 2.58
C ASN A 64 3.90 -13.01 3.47
N TYR A 65 3.68 -11.85 2.87
CA TYR A 65 3.16 -10.67 3.56
C TYR A 65 2.17 -9.95 2.67
N SER A 66 1.09 -9.46 3.27
CA SER A 66 0.06 -8.71 2.56
C SER A 66 0.10 -7.25 3.01
N GLY A 67 0.02 -6.34 2.06
CA GLY A 67 -0.08 -4.91 2.33
C GLY A 67 -1.31 -4.30 1.66
N ALA A 68 -1.64 -3.08 2.04
CA ALA A 68 -2.66 -2.28 1.39
C ALA A 68 -2.21 -0.83 1.27
N VAL A 69 -2.45 -0.21 0.11
CA VAL A 69 -2.40 1.25 0.00
C VAL A 69 -3.80 1.78 0.27
N PHE A 70 -3.91 2.61 1.29
CA PHE A 70 -5.17 3.14 1.79
C PHE A 70 -5.18 4.67 1.73
N ARG A 71 -6.35 5.24 1.47
CA ARG A 71 -6.61 6.67 1.64
C ARG A 71 -8.07 6.87 2.01
N GLN A 72 -8.29 7.71 3.01
CA GLN A 72 -9.61 8.22 3.35
C GLN A 72 -9.51 9.73 3.54
N TYR A 73 -10.14 10.52 2.67
CA TYR A 73 -10.20 11.97 2.79
C TYR A 73 -10.95 12.37 4.09
N PRO A 74 -10.47 13.37 4.84
CA PRO A 74 -9.37 14.30 4.56
C PRO A 74 -7.95 13.80 4.91
N GLY A 75 -7.80 12.54 5.31
CA GLY A 75 -6.53 11.94 5.71
C GLY A 75 -5.50 11.71 4.58
N PRO A 76 -4.23 11.50 4.96
CA PRO A 76 -3.14 11.25 4.02
C PRO A 76 -3.25 9.88 3.34
N TRP A 77 -2.37 9.64 2.37
CA TRP A 77 -2.14 8.30 1.87
C TRP A 77 -1.40 7.48 2.91
N GLN A 78 -1.83 6.26 3.13
CA GLN A 78 -1.27 5.36 4.13
C GLN A 78 -0.89 4.03 3.47
N VAL A 79 0.23 3.47 3.86
CA VAL A 79 0.59 2.08 3.58
C VAL A 79 0.29 1.28 4.83
N MET A 80 -0.46 0.20 4.67
CA MET A 80 -0.87 -0.69 5.76
C MET A 80 -0.29 -2.08 5.56
N LEU A 81 0.17 -2.71 6.64
CA LEU A 81 0.61 -4.11 6.66
C LEU A 81 -0.47 -4.94 7.34
N LYS A 82 -0.84 -6.07 6.72
CA LYS A 82 -1.75 -7.04 7.31
C LYS A 82 -1.02 -7.85 8.38
N GLN A 83 -1.53 -7.81 9.59
CA GLN A 83 -1.04 -8.59 10.72
C GLN A 83 -1.67 -10.00 10.73
N GLY A 84 -1.08 -10.92 11.50
CA GLY A 84 -1.51 -12.32 11.56
C GLY A 84 -2.90 -12.54 12.17
N ASP A 85 -3.40 -11.56 12.92
CA ASP A 85 -4.77 -11.48 13.47
C ASP A 85 -5.79 -11.00 12.42
N GLY A 86 -5.34 -10.61 11.22
CA GLY A 86 -6.17 -10.07 10.15
C GLY A 86 -6.40 -8.57 10.22
N SER A 87 -5.83 -7.89 11.23
CA SER A 87 -5.89 -6.43 11.33
C SER A 87 -4.89 -5.76 10.38
N TYR A 88 -5.09 -4.48 10.09
CA TYR A 88 -4.18 -3.68 9.26
C TYR A 88 -3.51 -2.62 10.13
N ALA A 89 -2.19 -2.66 10.22
CA ALA A 89 -1.40 -1.66 10.92
C ALA A 89 -0.85 -0.63 9.92
N CYS A 90 -1.00 0.66 10.23
CA CYS A 90 -0.39 1.72 9.44
C CYS A 90 1.14 1.70 9.59
N VAL A 91 1.85 1.77 8.47
CA VAL A 91 3.30 1.56 8.37
C VAL A 91 4.01 2.83 7.91
N ALA A 92 3.39 3.56 6.99
CA ALA A 92 3.90 4.81 6.44
C ALA A 92 2.73 5.70 6.02
N GLU A 93 2.92 7.01 6.15
CA GLU A 93 1.96 8.03 5.75
C GLU A 93 2.62 9.06 4.84
N SER A 94 1.90 9.55 3.84
CA SER A 94 2.38 10.61 2.95
C SER A 94 1.22 11.46 2.43
N ALA A 95 1.50 12.74 2.18
CA ALA A 95 0.55 13.62 1.50
C ALA A 95 0.35 13.21 0.02
N SER A 96 1.37 12.61 -0.61
CA SER A 96 1.35 12.16 -1.99
C SER A 96 1.07 10.65 -2.11
N ARG A 97 0.51 10.22 -3.24
CA ARG A 97 0.20 8.81 -3.50
C ARG A 97 1.49 7.99 -3.61
N PHE A 98 1.60 6.93 -2.80
CA PHE A 98 2.67 5.96 -2.95
C PHE A 98 2.56 5.20 -4.27
N THR A 99 3.69 5.07 -4.97
CA THR A 99 3.81 4.09 -6.06
C THR A 99 3.80 2.68 -5.50
N LEU A 100 3.49 1.68 -6.35
CA LEU A 100 3.54 0.27 -5.92
C LEU A 100 4.93 -0.17 -5.46
N GLY A 101 5.99 0.40 -6.05
CA GLY A 101 7.38 0.18 -5.63
C GLY A 101 7.65 0.74 -4.25
N GLN A 102 7.37 2.03 -4.04
CA GLN A 102 7.56 2.69 -2.74
C GLN A 102 6.76 2.03 -1.62
N ALA A 103 5.51 1.65 -1.89
CA ALA A 103 4.69 0.93 -0.90
C ALA A 103 5.32 -0.42 -0.54
N LYS A 104 5.85 -1.15 -1.52
CA LYS A 104 6.57 -2.41 -1.27
C LYS A 104 7.84 -2.18 -0.44
N ASP A 105 8.60 -1.13 -0.74
CA ASP A 105 9.84 -0.81 -0.01
C ASP A 105 9.56 -0.46 1.46
N GLU A 106 8.51 0.32 1.76
CA GLU A 106 8.11 0.61 3.15
C GLU A 106 7.67 -0.66 3.91
N LEU A 107 6.95 -1.57 3.24
CA LEU A 107 6.56 -2.86 3.82
C LEU A 107 7.80 -3.72 4.12
N LEU A 108 8.76 -3.78 3.19
CA LEU A 108 10.01 -4.52 3.40
C LEU A 108 10.85 -3.92 4.53
N ARG A 109 10.88 -2.58 4.64
CA ARG A 109 11.57 -1.86 5.71
C ARG A 109 11.05 -2.24 7.09
N VAL A 110 9.73 -2.25 7.28
CA VAL A 110 9.12 -2.60 8.57
C VAL A 110 9.18 -4.08 8.88
N LEU A 111 9.17 -4.94 7.85
CA LEU A 111 9.42 -6.37 8.03
C LEU A 111 10.89 -6.70 8.34
N GLY A 112 11.81 -5.72 8.28
CA GLY A 112 13.25 -5.96 8.47
C GLY A 112 13.85 -6.85 7.37
N LEU A 113 13.21 -6.88 6.20
CA LEU A 113 13.61 -7.67 5.03
C LEU A 113 14.36 -6.83 4.00
N GLN A 114 14.69 -5.57 4.33
CA GLN A 114 15.47 -4.71 3.47
C GLN A 114 16.93 -5.19 3.50
N GLU A 115 17.44 -5.61 2.34
CA GLU A 115 18.84 -6.00 2.19
C GLU A 115 19.68 -4.72 2.19
N GLU A 116 19.98 -4.21 3.39
CA GLU A 116 21.12 -3.33 3.54
C GLU A 116 22.38 -4.14 3.23
N VAL A 117 23.14 -3.66 2.24
CA VAL A 117 24.51 -4.09 1.97
C VAL A 117 25.32 -3.83 3.24
N GLY A 118 25.30 -4.77 4.19
CA GLY A 118 25.85 -4.47 5.51
C GLY A 118 25.57 -5.48 6.61
N SER A 119 24.36 -5.53 7.19
CA SER A 119 24.14 -6.33 8.40
C SER A 119 22.67 -6.34 8.85
N GLN A 120 21.92 -7.45 8.70
CA GLN A 120 20.64 -7.66 9.44
C GLN A 120 20.32 -9.13 9.81
N LEU A 121 21.26 -10.07 9.63
CA LEU A 121 21.17 -11.41 10.28
C LEU A 121 21.19 -11.30 11.83
N GLU A 122 21.54 -10.15 12.39
CA GLU A 122 21.51 -9.90 13.84
C GLU A 122 20.14 -9.49 14.39
N PHE A 123 19.21 -8.95 13.58
CA PHE A 123 17.88 -8.55 14.09
C PHE A 123 16.96 -9.76 14.31
N LEU A 124 17.12 -10.81 13.48
CA LEU A 124 16.43 -12.10 13.64
C LEU A 124 16.82 -12.85 14.93
N ARG A 125 17.90 -12.45 15.63
CA ARG A 125 18.27 -13.04 16.93
C ARG A 125 17.45 -12.52 18.12
N ARG A 126 16.72 -11.40 18.00
CA ARG A 126 16.01 -10.81 19.16
C ARG A 126 14.50 -11.11 19.25
N GLY A 127 13.87 -11.63 18.19
CA GLY A 127 12.41 -11.81 18.14
C GLY A 127 11.87 -13.19 18.55
N TYR A 128 12.69 -14.25 18.55
CA TYR A 128 12.27 -15.57 19.04
C TYR A 128 12.41 -15.65 20.57
N LYS A 129 11.54 -14.95 21.29
CA LYS A 129 11.24 -15.30 22.68
C LYS A 129 9.74 -15.43 22.85
N VAL A 130 9.31 -16.69 22.81
CA VAL A 130 8.03 -17.14 23.36
C VAL A 130 7.88 -16.61 24.79
N CYS A 131 6.82 -15.84 25.06
CA CYS A 131 6.23 -15.64 26.38
C CYS A 131 4.71 -15.59 26.19
N ASN A 132 4.01 -16.71 26.30
CA ASN A 132 3.25 -17.12 27.50
C ASN A 132 2.43 -16.00 28.15
N LEU A 133 1.13 -16.00 27.85
CA LEU A 133 0.00 -16.01 28.79
C LEU A 133 0.26 -15.44 30.21
N ILE A 134 -0.18 -14.20 30.49
CA ILE A 134 -0.69 -13.81 31.83
C ILE A 134 -1.73 -12.68 31.72
N SER A 135 -2.86 -12.85 32.40
CA SER A 135 -4.03 -11.97 32.54
C SER A 135 -3.72 -10.52 32.91
N LEU A 136 -4.52 -9.59 32.40
CA LEU A 136 -4.73 -8.27 32.99
C LEU A 136 -5.93 -8.33 33.95
N THR A 137 -5.65 -8.43 35.25
CA THR A 137 -6.50 -7.90 36.33
C THR A 137 -5.65 -6.93 37.12
N GLY A 138 -6.15 -5.71 37.32
CA GLY A 138 -5.49 -4.65 38.09
C GLY A 138 -5.97 -3.29 37.61
#